data_AF-A0A1G6YR70-F1
#
_entry.id   AF-A0A1G6YR70-F1
#
_cell.length_a   1.000
_cell.length_b   1.000
_cell.length_c   1.000
_cell.angle_alpha   90.00
_cell.angle_beta   90.00
_cell.angle_gamma   90.00
#
_symmetry.space_group_name_H-M   'P 1'
#
loop_
_entity.id
_entity.type
_entity.pdbx_description
1 polymer ?
#
loop_
_entity_poly.entity_id
_entity_poly.type
_entity_poly.pdbx_seq_one_letter_code
_entity_poly.pdbx_strand_id
1 'polypeptide(L)'
;MEILNSTPNDIEQIFELYKIATAFQKTKYIVQWPQFEQALIETEVAELRQWKMLIDDQVACVWATTFSDPQIWEDKNTDPAVYIHRIATHPDFRGQNLVTAIVT
;
A
#
# COMPACT_ATOMS: atom_id res chain seq x y z
N MET A 1 0.47 -18.00 1.30
CA MET A 1 0.24 -16.60 0.89
C MET A 1 -1.24 -16.31 1.05
N GLU A 2 -1.58 -15.28 1.80
CA GLU A 2 -2.95 -14.87 2.08
C GLU A 2 -3.08 -13.36 1.88
N ILE A 3 -4.18 -12.89 1.31
CA ILE A 3 -4.48 -11.47 1.14
C ILE A 3 -5.67 -11.13 2.02
N LEU A 4 -5.49 -10.15 2.91
CA LEU A 4 -6.47 -9.72 3.89
C LEU A 4 -6.54 -8.21 3.93
N ASN A 5 -7.66 -7.67 4.41
CA ASN A 5 -7.67 -6.28 4.85
C ASN A 5 -6.76 -6.11 6.07
N SER A 6 -6.09 -4.97 6.13
CA SER A 6 -5.38 -4.54 7.33
C SER A 6 -6.38 -4.22 8.45
N THR A 7 -5.92 -4.39 9.67
CA THR A 7 -6.64 -4.11 10.91
C THR A 7 -5.96 -2.96 11.65
N PRO A 8 -6.60 -2.35 12.66
CA PRO A 8 -5.97 -1.29 13.45
C PRO A 8 -4.64 -1.72 14.10
N ASN A 9 -4.47 -3.01 14.40
CA ASN A 9 -3.24 -3.55 14.97
C ASN A 9 -2.08 -3.56 13.96
N ASP A 10 -2.35 -3.43 12.66
CA ASP A 10 -1.33 -3.44 11.61
C ASP A 10 -0.78 -2.02 11.32
N ILE A 11 -1.35 -0.96 11.91
CA ILE A 11 -1.03 0.44 11.58
C ILE A 11 0.46 0.76 11.80
N GLU A 12 1.02 0.34 12.92
CA GLU A 12 2.44 0.55 13.23
C GLU A 12 3.33 -0.09 12.14
N GLN A 13 3.06 -1.34 11.81
CA GLN A 13 3.81 -2.08 10.79
C GLN A 13 3.65 -1.48 9.38
N ILE A 14 2.47 -0.95 9.03
CA ILE A 14 2.25 -0.22 7.78
C ILE A 14 3.17 1.00 7.71
N PHE A 15 3.25 1.79 8.79
CA PHE A 15 4.12 2.96 8.85
C PHE A 15 5.60 2.59 8.76
N GLU A 16 6.02 1.50 9.40
CA GLU A 16 7.37 0.97 9.26
C GLU A 16 7.69 0.60 7.80
N LEU A 17 6.79 -0.12 7.12
CA LEU A 17 6.95 -0.49 5.72
C LEU A 17 7.02 0.73 4.80
N TYR A 18 6.18 1.75 5.02
CA TYR A 18 6.26 3.00 4.27
C TYR A 18 7.58 3.73 4.52
N LYS A 19 8.07 3.79 5.75
CA LYS A 19 9.36 4.40 6.07
C LYS A 19 10.51 3.66 5.36
N ILE A 20 10.49 2.33 5.35
CA ILE A 20 11.45 1.49 4.64
C ILE A 20 11.38 1.74 3.11
N ALA A 21 10.17 1.83 2.55
CA ALA A 21 9.95 2.13 1.15
C ALA A 21 10.50 3.52 0.77
N THR A 22 10.17 4.57 1.53
CA THR A 22 10.68 5.93 1.31
C THR A 22 12.20 5.99 1.45
N ALA A 23 12.78 5.30 2.43
CA ALA A 23 14.23 5.20 2.58
C ALA A 23 14.87 4.52 1.35
N PHE A 24 14.27 3.46 0.82
CA PHE A 24 14.74 2.80 -0.39
C PHE A 24 14.62 3.72 -1.62
N GLN A 25 13.51 4.43 -1.80
CA GLN A 25 13.31 5.43 -2.86
C GLN A 25 14.43 6.50 -2.84
N LYS A 26 14.82 6.96 -1.65
CA LYS A 26 15.94 7.91 -1.48
C LYS A 26 17.26 7.37 -2.01
N THR A 27 17.54 6.06 -1.85
CA THR A 27 18.74 5.44 -2.43
C THR A 27 18.71 5.33 -3.96
N LYS A 28 17.51 5.38 -4.54
CA LYS A 28 17.28 5.28 -6.00
C LYS A 28 17.12 6.64 -6.68
N TYR A 29 17.27 7.75 -5.95
CA TYR A 29 17.11 9.12 -6.46
C TYR A 29 15.78 9.38 -7.18
N ILE A 30 14.72 8.70 -6.76
CA ILE A 30 13.36 8.91 -7.28
C ILE A 30 12.55 9.79 -6.32
N VAL A 31 11.41 10.28 -6.80
CA VAL A 31 10.45 11.06 -6.00
C VAL A 31 10.11 10.27 -4.75
N GLN A 32 10.37 10.89 -3.60
CA GLN A 32 10.14 10.30 -2.29
C GLN A 32 8.68 10.47 -1.92
N TRP A 33 8.09 9.43 -1.34
CA TRP A 33 6.79 9.57 -0.71
C TRP A 33 6.84 10.58 0.44
N PRO A 34 5.79 11.41 0.62
CA PRO A 34 5.68 12.28 1.77
C PRO A 34 5.53 11.46 3.05
N GLN A 35 5.64 12.12 4.19
CA GLN A 35 5.16 11.53 5.43
C GLN A 35 3.63 11.49 5.40
N PHE A 36 3.06 10.30 5.55
CA PHE A 36 1.61 10.13 5.57
C PHE A 36 1.05 10.49 6.95
N GLU A 37 -0.11 11.12 6.99
CA GLU A 37 -0.83 11.39 8.23
C GLU A 37 -1.41 10.10 8.81
N GLN A 38 -1.35 9.94 10.13
CA GLN A 38 -1.91 8.77 10.81
C GLN A 38 -3.41 8.60 10.54
N ALA A 39 -4.16 9.71 10.58
CA ALA A 39 -5.60 9.71 10.32
C ALA A 39 -5.97 9.18 8.92
N LEU A 40 -5.10 9.38 7.92
CA LEU A 40 -5.31 8.82 6.57
C LEU A 40 -5.29 7.30 6.61
N ILE A 41 -4.29 6.71 7.26
CA ILE A 41 -4.13 5.25 7.32
C ILE A 41 -5.21 4.62 8.20
N GLU A 42 -5.57 5.27 9.31
CA GLU A 42 -6.68 4.85 10.16
C GLU A 42 -8.00 4.81 9.38
N THR A 43 -8.27 5.83 8.57
CA THR A 43 -9.46 5.88 7.71
C THR A 43 -9.44 4.75 6.68
N GLU A 44 -8.29 4.52 6.03
CA GLU A 44 -8.14 3.45 5.03
C GLU A 44 -8.33 2.06 5.63
N VAL A 45 -7.85 1.84 6.86
CA VAL A 45 -8.07 0.58 7.60
C VAL A 45 -9.54 0.44 8.01
N ALA A 46 -10.15 1.50 8.56
CA ALA A 46 -11.54 1.48 9.00
C ALA A 46 -12.53 1.26 7.85
N GLU A 47 -12.22 1.78 6.66
CA GLU A 47 -13.02 1.63 5.45
C GLU A 47 -12.68 0.37 4.64
N LEU A 48 -11.81 -0.52 5.15
CA LEU A 48 -11.36 -1.74 4.46
C LEU A 48 -10.73 -1.46 3.09
N ARG A 49 -10.08 -0.31 2.97
CA ARG A 49 -9.34 0.13 1.78
C ARG A 49 -7.86 -0.18 1.86
N GLN A 50 -7.35 -0.55 3.04
CA GLN A 50 -5.97 -0.98 3.22
C GLN A 50 -5.86 -2.51 3.26
N TRP A 51 -4.87 -3.03 2.55
CA TRP A 51 -4.64 -4.45 2.36
C TRP A 51 -3.26 -4.86 2.82
N LYS A 52 -3.15 -6.12 3.23
CA LYS A 52 -1.90 -6.81 3.56
C LYS A 52 -1.84 -8.18 2.90
N MET A 53 -0.63 -8.59 2.56
CA MET A 53 -0.30 -9.93 2.11
C MET A 53 0.55 -10.62 3.17
N LEU A 54 0.11 -11.79 3.62
CA LEU A 54 0.83 -12.64 4.57
C LEU A 54 1.56 -13.76 3.84
N ILE A 55 2.83 -13.97 4.19
CA ILE A 55 3.64 -15.13 3.82
C ILE A 55 4.28 -15.65 5.10
N ASP A 56 4.04 -16.92 5.44
CA ASP A 56 4.51 -17.55 6.68
C ASP A 56 4.18 -16.71 7.94
N ASP A 57 2.92 -16.26 8.02
CA ASP A 57 2.37 -15.40 9.09
C ASP A 57 3.05 -14.03 9.26
N GLN A 58 3.89 -13.61 8.30
CA GLN A 58 4.53 -12.31 8.28
C GLN A 58 3.93 -11.41 7.19
N VAL A 59 3.78 -10.12 7.50
CA VAL A 59 3.35 -9.12 6.51
C VAL A 59 4.46 -8.92 5.48
N ALA A 60 4.26 -9.51 4.31
CA ALA A 60 5.19 -9.45 3.19
C ALA A 60 4.98 -8.19 2.35
N CYS A 61 3.76 -7.69 2.24
CA CYS A 61 3.43 -6.53 1.43
C CYS A 61 2.15 -5.84 1.93
N VAL A 62 2.07 -4.52 1.78
CA VAL A 62 0.85 -3.74 2.02
C VAL A 62 0.55 -2.81 0.84
N TRP A 63 -0.72 -2.49 0.61
CA TRP A 63 -1.16 -1.52 -0.39
C TRP A 63 -2.56 -1.01 -0.06
N ALA A 64 -2.87 0.20 -0.55
CA ALA A 64 -4.18 0.79 -0.41
C ALA A 64 -4.94 0.72 -1.74
N THR A 65 -6.27 0.75 -1.67
CA THR A 65 -7.16 0.89 -2.83
C THR A 65 -8.07 2.09 -2.67
N THR A 66 -8.37 2.79 -3.76
CA THR A 66 -9.42 3.81 -3.80
C THR A 66 -10.26 3.67 -5.07
N PHE A 67 -11.53 4.07 -5.00
CA PHE A 67 -12.44 4.08 -6.14
C PHE A 67 -12.53 5.46 -6.80
N SER A 68 -11.90 6.47 -6.20
CA SER A 68 -11.94 7.84 -6.68
C SER A 68 -10.57 8.48 -6.50
N ASP A 69 -10.01 8.98 -7.60
CA ASP A 69 -8.81 9.80 -7.67
C ASP A 69 -8.92 10.87 -8.77
N PRO A 70 -9.81 11.86 -8.59
CA PRO A 70 -10.09 12.88 -9.60
C PRO A 70 -8.92 13.83 -9.84
N GLN A 71 -7.96 13.92 -8.90
CA GLN A 71 -6.77 14.77 -9.08
C GLN A 71 -5.84 14.23 -10.17
N ILE A 72 -5.83 12.90 -10.37
CA ILE A 72 -5.02 12.24 -11.39
C ILE A 72 -5.86 11.96 -12.65
N TRP A 73 -7.10 11.50 -12.48
CA TRP A 73 -7.91 10.99 -13.58
C TRP A 73 -8.91 11.99 -14.14
N GLU A 74 -9.09 13.15 -13.52
CA GLU A 74 -9.98 14.22 -13.99
C GLU A 74 -11.34 13.65 -14.43
N ASP A 75 -11.79 13.93 -15.66
CA ASP A 75 -13.07 13.46 -16.20
C ASP A 75 -13.16 11.92 -16.27
N LYS A 76 -12.02 11.21 -16.41
CA LYS A 76 -11.97 9.74 -16.46
C LYS A 76 -12.23 9.09 -15.11
N ASN A 77 -12.22 9.87 -14.02
CA ASN A 77 -12.60 9.36 -12.71
C ASN A 77 -14.08 8.95 -12.62
N THR A 78 -14.89 9.33 -13.61
CA THR A 78 -16.29 8.89 -13.72
C THR A 78 -16.43 7.44 -14.18
N ASP A 79 -15.39 6.87 -14.79
CA ASP A 79 -15.37 5.47 -15.20
C ASP A 79 -15.20 4.57 -13.95
N PRO A 80 -16.00 3.50 -13.79
CA PRO A 80 -15.83 2.57 -12.68
C PRO A 80 -14.45 1.91 -12.70
N ALA A 81 -13.61 2.26 -11.72
CA ALA A 81 -12.24 1.78 -11.62
C ALA A 81 -11.83 1.53 -10.16
N VAL A 82 -10.77 0.72 -9.99
CA VAL A 82 -10.06 0.54 -8.73
C VAL A 82 -8.64 1.01 -8.92
N TYR A 83 -8.21 1.97 -8.10
CA TYR A 83 -6.86 2.49 -8.12
C TYR A 83 -6.06 1.87 -6.98
N ILE A 84 -4.90 1.30 -7.31
CA ILE A 84 -3.99 0.68 -6.35
C ILE A 84 -2.89 1.68 -6.00
N HIS A 85 -2.82 2.07 -4.74
CA HIS A 85 -1.89 3.07 -4.23
C HIS A 85 -0.90 2.46 -3.23
N ARG A 86 0.29 3.05 -3.17
CA ARG A 86 1.29 2.83 -2.11
C ARG A 86 1.62 1.35 -1.83
N ILE A 87 1.92 0.59 -2.88
CA ILE A 87 2.42 -0.78 -2.71
C ILE A 87 3.80 -0.73 -2.04
N ALA A 88 3.91 -1.29 -0.83
CA ALA A 88 5.14 -1.37 -0.07
C ALA A 88 5.44 -2.82 0.30
N THR A 89 6.56 -3.34 -0.22
CA THR A 89 7.01 -4.72 0.03
C THR A 89 8.08 -4.74 1.11
N HIS A 90 7.91 -5.64 2.09
CA HIS A 90 8.89 -5.91 3.13
C HIS A 90 10.23 -6.34 2.51
N PRO A 91 11.39 -5.85 3.00
CA PRO A 91 12.69 -6.12 2.41
C PRO A 91 13.00 -7.59 2.16
N ASP A 92 12.64 -8.45 3.12
CA ASP A 92 12.93 -9.90 3.07
C ASP A 92 12.15 -10.64 1.99
N PHE A 93 11.08 -10.02 1.46
CA PHE A 93 10.22 -10.60 0.44
C PHE A 93 10.39 -9.93 -0.94
N ARG A 94 11.42 -9.07 -1.10
CA ARG A 94 11.72 -8.43 -2.38
C ARG A 94 12.17 -9.45 -3.43
N GLY A 95 11.90 -9.15 -4.69
CA GLY A 95 12.27 -10.01 -5.83
C GLY A 95 11.36 -11.22 -6.05
N GLN A 96 10.31 -11.38 -5.24
CA GLN A 96 9.33 -12.47 -5.38
C GLN A 96 8.14 -12.14 -6.30
N ASN A 97 8.18 -11.02 -7.02
CA ASN A 97 7.10 -10.56 -7.92
C ASN A 97 5.71 -10.49 -7.25
N LEU A 98 5.66 -10.10 -5.96
CA LEU A 98 4.41 -10.06 -5.19
C LEU A 98 3.35 -9.13 -5.81
N VAL A 99 3.77 -8.10 -6.55
CA VAL A 99 2.85 -7.19 -7.26
C VAL A 99 1.98 -7.95 -8.26
N THR A 100 2.49 -9.01 -8.90
CA THR A 100 1.70 -9.82 -9.83
C THR A 100 0.49 -10.43 -9.12
N ALA A 101 0.66 -10.95 -7.90
CA ALA A 101 -0.43 -11.51 -7.11
C ALA A 101 -1.49 -10.48 -6.67
N ILE A 102 -1.22 -9.17 -6.79
CA ILE A 102 -2.19 -8.11 -6.49
C ILE A 102 -3.07 -7.80 -7.71
N VAL A 103 -2.54 -7.97 -8.93
CA VAL A 103 -3.16 -7.49 -10.18
C VAL A 103 -3.65 -8.59 -11.12
N THR A 104 -3.48 -9.87 -10.75
CA THR A 104 -3.91 -11.04 -11.54
C THR A 104 -4.87 -11.92 -10.76
#